data_AF-A0A351FRH6-F1
#
_entry.id   AF-A0A351FRH6-F1
#
_cell.length_a   1.000
_cell.length_b   1.000
_cell.length_c   1.000
_cell.angle_alpha   90.00
_cell.angle_beta   90.00
_cell.angle_gamma   90.00
#
_symmetry.space_group_name_H-M   'P 1'
#
loop_
_entity.id
_entity.type
_entity.pdbx_description
1 polymer ?
#
loop_
_entity_poly.entity_id
_entity_poly.type
_entity_poly.pdbx_seq_one_letter_code
_entity_poly.pdbx_strand_id
1 'polypeptide(L)'
;MAPMRLLILHAFLFTAAVSVTVSATELQYEKDVRPLLKEHCFHCHGERGVTEAGLDLRLRRFILKGGESGQAIVPGDAENSLLLQRVAAGEMPPDQDKQLAPEAVAILRRWIQAGAPTEKAEPESLDAGNYFTQEERNWWSFRPVARPLLPSTSFAIDEGIDAFVLNQLNPSTPDAPSEATPVGLSPRADQPTLVRRIFLDMLGIPPTPEAIQRFLADPRPDAWQRLIDRVLASPRYGERWGRHWLDVAGYA
;
A
#
# COMPACT_ATOMS: atom_id res chain seq x y z
N MET A 1 68.94 35.45 33.69
CA MET A 1 68.45 34.78 32.46
C MET A 1 67.93 33.40 32.85
N ALA A 2 66.60 33.22 32.91
CA ALA A 2 65.96 31.94 33.19
C ALA A 2 65.09 31.56 31.98
N PRO A 3 65.10 30.30 31.51
CA PRO A 3 64.35 29.93 30.31
C PRO A 3 62.89 29.61 30.63
N MET A 4 61.99 30.21 29.86
CA MET A 4 60.55 30.01 29.90
C MET A 4 60.20 28.67 29.23
N ARG A 5 59.63 27.72 29.97
CA ARG A 5 59.16 26.43 29.44
C ARG A 5 57.71 26.56 28.97
N LEU A 6 57.48 26.35 27.68
CA LEU A 6 56.16 26.35 27.04
C LEU A 6 55.53 24.95 27.19
N LEU A 7 54.42 24.84 27.92
CA LEU A 7 53.63 23.61 28.05
C LEU A 7 52.56 23.58 26.96
N ILE A 8 52.64 22.61 26.04
CA ILE A 8 51.65 22.38 24.99
C ILE A 8 50.69 21.27 25.47
N LEU A 9 49.47 21.66 25.84
CA LEU A 9 48.38 20.73 26.17
C LEU A 9 47.78 20.18 24.87
N HIS A 10 47.97 18.88 24.59
CA HIS A 10 47.29 18.20 23.49
C HIS A 10 45.92 17.72 23.97
N ALA A 11 44.85 18.39 23.55
CA ALA A 11 43.48 17.94 23.76
C ALA A 11 43.18 16.77 22.81
N PHE A 12 43.10 15.55 23.34
CA PHE A 12 42.59 14.38 22.61
C PHE A 12 41.07 14.45 22.55
N LEU A 13 40.51 14.77 21.38
CA LEU A 13 39.08 14.57 21.11
C LEU A 13 38.80 13.07 21.00
N PHE A 14 38.10 12.51 21.97
CA PHE A 14 37.52 11.17 21.91
C PHE A 14 36.21 11.25 21.11
N THR A 15 36.24 10.86 19.84
CA THR A 15 35.04 10.67 19.04
C THR A 15 34.38 9.34 19.41
N ALA A 16 33.31 9.39 20.20
CA ALA A 16 32.49 8.23 20.48
C ALA A 16 31.66 7.89 19.23
N ALA A 17 31.96 6.75 18.60
CA ALA A 17 31.15 6.21 17.52
C ALA A 17 29.84 5.65 18.10
N VAL A 18 28.74 6.34 17.86
CA VAL A 18 27.40 5.83 18.15
C VAL A 18 27.01 4.87 17.04
N SER A 19 27.07 3.56 17.31
CA SER A 19 26.52 2.56 16.42
C SER A 19 25.00 2.59 16.52
N VAL A 20 24.34 3.11 15.48
CA VAL A 20 22.90 2.96 15.28
C VAL A 20 22.65 1.50 14.90
N THR A 21 22.16 0.70 15.84
CA THR A 21 21.62 -0.62 15.53
C THR A 21 20.28 -0.43 14.82
N VAL A 22 20.28 -0.55 13.50
CA VAL A 22 19.06 -0.72 12.72
C VAL A 22 18.45 -2.04 13.18
N SER A 23 17.36 -1.97 13.94
CA SER A 23 16.54 -3.14 14.25
C SER A 23 16.02 -3.66 12.90
N ALA A 24 16.60 -4.76 12.44
CA ALA A 24 16.10 -5.45 11.26
C ALA A 24 14.67 -5.90 11.59
N THR A 25 13.68 -5.38 10.86
CA THR A 25 12.29 -5.79 10.98
C THR A 25 12.23 -7.31 10.95
N GLU A 26 11.64 -7.90 11.99
CA GLU A 26 11.52 -9.34 12.12
C GLU A 26 10.66 -9.90 10.98
N LEU A 27 11.20 -10.85 10.21
CA LEU A 27 10.50 -11.46 9.07
C LEU A 27 9.31 -12.26 9.58
N GLN A 28 8.14 -12.09 8.99
CA GLN A 28 6.91 -12.78 9.41
C GLN A 28 6.42 -13.75 8.34
N TYR A 29 5.78 -14.83 8.77
CA TYR A 29 5.30 -15.86 7.86
C TYR A 29 4.34 -15.30 6.79
N GLU A 30 3.27 -14.62 7.19
CA GLU A 30 2.22 -14.15 6.28
C GLU A 30 2.73 -13.12 5.26
N LYS A 31 3.63 -12.24 5.69
CA LYS A 31 4.11 -11.10 4.92
C LYS A 31 5.30 -11.46 4.02
N ASP A 32 6.28 -12.18 4.55
CA ASP A 32 7.59 -12.33 3.91
C ASP A 32 7.82 -13.75 3.35
N VAL A 33 7.22 -14.79 3.94
CA VAL A 33 7.49 -16.19 3.58
C VAL A 33 6.37 -16.85 2.78
N ARG A 34 5.12 -16.61 3.19
CA ARG A 34 3.94 -17.18 2.56
C ARG A 34 3.83 -16.83 1.07
N PRO A 35 4.15 -15.61 0.60
CA PRO A 35 4.17 -15.31 -0.84
C PRO A 35 5.13 -16.23 -1.61
N LEU A 36 6.34 -16.44 -1.06
CA LEU A 36 7.35 -17.32 -1.67
C LEU A 36 6.86 -18.77 -1.73
N LEU A 37 6.36 -19.31 -0.61
CA LEU A 37 5.86 -20.68 -0.58
C LEU A 37 4.60 -20.87 -1.43
N LYS A 38 3.76 -19.83 -1.56
CA LYS A 38 2.58 -19.86 -2.42
C LYS A 38 2.95 -19.94 -3.89
N GLU A 39 3.91 -19.12 -4.32
CA GLU A 39 4.40 -19.10 -5.69
C GLU A 39 5.06 -20.43 -6.08
N HIS A 40 5.89 -20.97 -5.19
CA HIS A 40 6.78 -22.08 -5.54
C HIS A 40 6.30 -23.46 -5.06
N CYS A 41 5.52 -23.56 -3.97
CA CYS A 41 5.33 -24.83 -3.26
C CYS A 41 3.86 -25.26 -3.05
N PHE A 42 2.92 -24.33 -2.86
CA PHE A 42 1.55 -24.65 -2.45
C PHE A 42 0.79 -25.52 -3.44
N HIS A 43 1.18 -25.52 -4.71
CA HIS A 43 0.60 -26.39 -5.71
C HIS A 43 0.70 -27.88 -5.33
N CYS A 44 1.82 -28.33 -4.74
CA CYS A 44 1.99 -29.73 -4.33
C CYS A 44 1.85 -29.93 -2.81
N HIS A 45 2.20 -28.93 -2.02
CA HIS A 45 2.17 -28.97 -0.55
C HIS A 45 1.10 -28.03 0.03
N GLY A 46 -0.14 -28.14 -0.46
CA GLY A 46 -1.28 -27.35 0.03
C GLY A 46 -2.56 -27.42 -0.82
N GLU A 47 -2.66 -26.60 -1.87
CA GLU A 47 -3.91 -26.21 -2.54
C GLU A 47 -4.51 -27.28 -3.48
N ARG A 48 -3.76 -28.31 -3.86
CA ARG A 48 -4.20 -29.35 -4.81
C ARG A 48 -5.15 -30.42 -4.23
N GLY A 49 -5.49 -30.33 -2.94
CA GLY A 49 -6.38 -31.29 -2.26
C GLY A 49 -5.74 -32.65 -1.92
N VAL A 50 -4.57 -32.96 -2.49
CA VAL A 50 -3.65 -34.01 -2.06
C VAL A 50 -2.31 -33.36 -1.78
N THR A 51 -1.85 -33.44 -0.53
CA THR A 51 -0.54 -32.92 -0.10
C THR A 51 0.53 -33.98 -0.34
N GLU A 52 1.48 -33.71 -1.23
CA GLU A 52 2.61 -34.61 -1.46
C GLU A 52 3.41 -34.82 -0.16
N ALA A 53 3.79 -36.07 0.09
CA ALA A 53 4.44 -36.52 1.33
C ALA A 53 3.69 -36.09 2.63
N GLY A 54 2.38 -35.86 2.55
CA GLY A 54 1.57 -35.41 3.70
C GLY A 54 1.95 -34.02 4.23
N LEU A 55 2.75 -33.23 3.49
CA LEU A 55 3.26 -31.94 3.93
C LEU A 55 2.35 -30.80 3.43
N ASP A 56 1.91 -29.95 4.36
CA ASP A 56 1.16 -28.73 4.07
C ASP A 56 1.95 -27.51 4.54
N LEU A 57 2.24 -26.60 3.61
CA LEU A 57 3.06 -25.42 3.85
C LEU A 57 2.26 -24.13 4.04
N ARG A 58 0.92 -24.19 4.08
CA ARG A 58 0.03 -23.01 4.09
C ARG A 58 -0.04 -22.26 5.41
N LEU A 59 0.37 -22.90 6.49
CA LEU A 59 0.37 -22.38 7.85
C LEU A 59 1.63 -22.86 8.57
N ARG A 60 2.25 -22.00 9.37
CA ARG A 60 3.38 -22.31 10.25
C ARG A 60 3.12 -23.58 11.07
N ARG A 61 1.95 -23.72 11.71
CA ARG A 61 1.65 -24.93 12.50
C ARG A 61 1.63 -26.21 11.66
N PHE A 62 1.28 -26.13 10.39
CA PHE A 62 1.31 -27.27 9.47
C PHE A 62 2.74 -27.60 9.03
N ILE A 63 3.54 -26.57 8.77
CA ILE A 63 4.98 -26.73 8.50
C ILE A 63 5.68 -27.40 9.71
N LEU A 64 5.33 -26.99 10.94
CA LEU A 64 5.86 -27.59 12.17
C LEU A 64 5.41 -29.03 12.38
N LYS A 65 4.16 -29.36 12.03
CA LYS A 65 3.67 -30.74 12.06
C LYS A 65 4.50 -31.63 11.12
N GLY A 66 4.96 -31.07 10.00
CA GLY A 66 5.76 -31.77 9.01
C GLY A 66 4.94 -32.75 8.18
N GLY A 67 5.65 -33.63 7.48
CA GLY A 67 5.07 -34.66 6.62
C GLY A 67 5.62 -36.05 6.93
N GLU A 68 5.52 -36.96 5.98
CA GLU A 68 6.00 -38.34 6.07
C GLU A 68 7.52 -38.43 6.31
N SER A 69 8.27 -37.42 5.84
CA SER A 69 9.72 -37.29 6.06
C SER A 69 10.10 -36.68 7.42
N GLY A 70 9.13 -36.43 8.30
CA GLY A 70 9.31 -35.79 9.59
C GLY A 70 9.12 -34.27 9.55
N GLN A 71 9.76 -33.58 10.50
CA GLN A 71 9.59 -32.15 10.72
C GLN A 71 10.15 -31.33 9.55
N ALA A 72 9.36 -30.42 8.98
CA ALA A 72 9.82 -29.63 7.83
C ALA A 72 10.75 -28.48 8.26
N ILE A 73 10.52 -27.89 9.44
CA ILE A 73 11.38 -26.85 10.00
C ILE A 73 11.66 -27.10 11.49
N VAL A 74 12.85 -26.69 11.92
CA VAL A 74 13.27 -26.63 13.32
C VAL A 74 13.43 -25.15 13.68
N PRO A 75 12.46 -24.53 14.39
CA PRO A 75 12.56 -23.13 14.79
C PRO A 75 13.84 -22.84 15.57
N GLY A 76 14.59 -21.84 15.13
CA GLY A 76 15.90 -21.50 15.73
C GLY A 76 17.09 -22.29 15.16
N ASP A 77 16.85 -23.23 14.24
CA ASP A 77 17.88 -24.04 13.60
C ASP A 77 17.57 -24.25 12.12
N ALA A 78 17.93 -23.25 11.32
CA ALA A 78 17.64 -23.26 9.89
C ALA A 78 18.39 -24.38 9.13
N GLU A 79 19.61 -24.70 9.54
CA GLU A 79 20.46 -25.65 8.83
C GLU A 79 20.03 -27.11 9.05
N ASN A 80 19.39 -27.41 10.19
CA ASN A 80 18.77 -28.70 10.44
C ASN A 80 17.30 -28.79 9.99
N SER A 81 16.79 -27.77 9.28
CA SER A 81 15.44 -27.76 8.77
C SER A 81 15.34 -28.41 7.39
N LEU A 82 14.61 -29.52 7.29
CA LEU A 82 14.49 -30.31 6.06
C LEU A 82 14.01 -29.49 4.85
N LEU A 83 13.05 -28.58 5.07
CA LEU A 83 12.55 -27.66 4.04
C LEU A 83 13.71 -26.89 3.40
N LEU A 84 14.57 -26.29 4.21
CA LEU A 84 15.69 -25.49 3.72
C LEU A 84 16.74 -26.37 3.02
N GLN A 85 17.01 -27.57 3.55
CA GLN A 85 17.94 -28.51 2.94
C GLN A 85 17.50 -28.92 1.53
N ARG A 86 16.22 -29.26 1.34
CA ARG A 86 15.66 -29.65 0.03
C ARG A 86 15.68 -28.49 -0.97
N VAL A 87 15.35 -27.28 -0.51
CA VAL A 87 15.41 -26.07 -1.35
C VAL A 87 16.85 -25.74 -1.74
N ALA A 88 17.78 -25.76 -0.79
CA ALA A 88 19.20 -25.46 -1.03
C ALA A 88 19.88 -26.51 -1.92
N ALA A 89 19.42 -27.76 -1.88
CA ALA A 89 19.89 -28.83 -2.77
C ALA A 89 19.29 -28.75 -4.19
N GLY A 90 18.36 -27.81 -4.46
CA GLY A 90 17.67 -27.72 -5.75
C GLY A 90 16.71 -28.88 -6.01
N GLU A 91 16.31 -29.60 -4.96
CA GLU A 91 15.37 -30.72 -5.07
C GLU A 91 13.92 -30.26 -4.99
N MET A 92 13.68 -29.09 -4.38
CA MET A 92 12.37 -28.49 -4.24
C MET A 92 12.36 -26.99 -4.60
N PRO A 93 11.43 -26.55 -5.47
CA PRO A 93 10.51 -27.37 -6.26
C PRO A 93 11.24 -28.25 -7.29
N PRO A 94 10.64 -29.39 -7.72
CA PRO A 94 11.26 -30.29 -8.70
C PRO A 94 11.37 -29.68 -10.10
N ASP A 95 10.51 -28.69 -10.39
CA ASP A 95 10.57 -27.88 -11.59
C ASP A 95 11.69 -26.83 -11.45
N GLN A 96 12.75 -26.97 -12.25
CA GLN A 96 13.94 -26.13 -12.19
C GLN A 96 13.61 -24.66 -12.48
N ASP A 97 12.63 -24.38 -13.34
CA ASP A 97 12.21 -23.02 -13.68
C ASP A 97 11.45 -22.33 -12.53
N LYS A 98 11.08 -23.10 -11.50
CA LYS A 98 10.37 -22.61 -10.30
C LYS A 98 11.22 -22.69 -9.04
N GLN A 99 12.53 -22.93 -9.14
CA GLN A 99 13.40 -22.83 -7.98
C GLN A 99 13.42 -21.42 -7.40
N LEU A 100 13.60 -21.35 -6.08
CA LEU A 100 13.70 -20.08 -5.39
C LEU A 100 15.04 -19.41 -5.72
N ALA A 101 14.99 -18.11 -5.98
CA ALA A 101 16.20 -17.30 -6.09
C ALA A 101 16.99 -17.30 -4.76
N PRO A 102 18.32 -17.12 -4.79
CA PRO A 102 19.16 -17.11 -3.58
C PRO A 102 18.66 -16.18 -2.47
N GLU A 103 18.08 -15.04 -2.84
CA GLU A 103 17.51 -14.06 -1.91
C GLU A 103 16.28 -14.61 -1.19
N ALA A 104 15.41 -15.33 -1.90
CA ALA A 104 14.24 -15.98 -1.33
C ALA A 104 14.64 -17.13 -0.38
N VAL A 105 15.67 -17.90 -0.73
CA VAL A 105 16.26 -18.91 0.16
C VAL A 105 16.83 -18.26 1.42
N ALA A 106 17.47 -17.09 1.31
CA ALA A 106 17.97 -16.34 2.47
C ALA A 106 16.85 -15.79 3.36
N ILE A 107 15.70 -15.41 2.80
CA ILE A 107 14.50 -15.05 3.59
C ILE A 107 14.01 -16.25 4.40
N LEU A 108 13.84 -17.41 3.75
CA LEU A 108 13.44 -18.65 4.42
C LEU A 108 14.39 -19.02 5.56
N ARG A 109 15.71 -19.01 5.31
CA ARG A 109 16.73 -19.29 6.32
C ARG A 109 16.60 -18.36 7.53
N ARG A 110 16.54 -17.04 7.31
CA ARG A 110 16.45 -16.06 8.41
C ARG A 110 15.15 -16.20 9.20
N TRP A 111 14.03 -16.43 8.51
CA TRP A 111 12.74 -16.62 9.18
C TRP A 111 12.75 -17.87 10.07
N ILE A 112 13.26 -19.01 9.59
CA ILE A 112 13.39 -20.22 10.41
C ILE A 112 14.32 -19.97 11.60
N GLN A 113 15.47 -19.33 11.37
CA GLN A 113 16.45 -19.01 12.41
C GLN A 113 15.89 -18.08 13.48
N ALA A 114 14.96 -17.19 13.13
CA ALA A 114 14.26 -16.31 14.06
C ALA A 114 13.14 -17.02 14.86
N GLY A 115 12.98 -18.33 14.71
CA GLY A 115 11.92 -19.10 15.40
C GLY A 115 10.63 -19.21 14.58
N ALA A 116 10.69 -18.87 13.29
CA ALA A 116 9.59 -18.92 12.34
C ALA A 116 8.37 -18.07 12.79
N PRO A 117 8.50 -16.79 13.13
CA PRO A 117 7.39 -16.01 13.70
C PRO A 117 6.25 -15.77 12.68
N THR A 118 5.03 -15.60 13.19
CA THR A 118 3.82 -15.24 12.44
C THR A 118 3.40 -13.82 12.79
N GLU A 119 2.80 -13.09 11.83
CA GLU A 119 2.28 -11.74 12.05
C GLU A 119 1.11 -11.73 13.04
N LYS A 120 0.21 -12.72 12.90
CA LYS A 120 -1.00 -12.85 13.72
C LYS A 120 -1.18 -14.31 14.16
N ALA A 121 -2.14 -14.55 15.06
CA ALA A 121 -2.56 -15.89 15.39
C ALA A 121 -3.14 -16.59 14.14
N GLU A 122 -2.67 -17.79 13.86
CA GLU A 122 -3.12 -18.54 12.68
C GLU A 122 -4.60 -18.96 12.83
N PRO A 123 -5.37 -18.98 11.73
CA PRO A 123 -6.79 -19.37 11.77
C PRO A 123 -6.93 -20.83 12.21
N GLU A 124 -7.95 -21.19 12.98
CA GLU A 124 -8.16 -22.59 13.43
C GLU A 124 -8.39 -23.57 12.28
N SER A 125 -9.08 -23.11 11.22
CA SER A 125 -9.36 -23.89 10.01
C SER A 125 -9.15 -23.04 8.75
N LEU A 126 -8.68 -23.69 7.68
CA LEU A 126 -8.58 -23.09 6.34
C LEU A 126 -9.92 -23.11 5.59
N ASP A 127 -10.83 -24.00 5.98
CA ASP A 127 -12.10 -24.28 5.28
C ASP A 127 -13.32 -23.70 6.01
N ALA A 128 -13.12 -22.79 6.96
CA ALA A 128 -14.18 -22.30 7.86
C ALA A 128 -15.33 -21.54 7.17
N GLY A 129 -15.38 -21.47 5.83
CA GLY A 129 -16.43 -20.81 5.04
C GLY A 129 -16.49 -19.29 5.17
N ASN A 130 -15.88 -18.72 6.21
CA ASN A 130 -15.71 -17.29 6.42
C ASN A 130 -14.38 -16.84 5.82
N TYR A 131 -14.42 -16.42 4.56
CA TYR A 131 -13.26 -15.88 3.82
C TYR A 131 -12.65 -14.61 4.44
N PHE A 132 -13.40 -13.94 5.32
CA PHE A 132 -12.96 -12.74 6.01
C PHE A 132 -13.05 -12.94 7.52
N THR A 133 -12.06 -12.44 8.25
CA THR A 133 -12.08 -12.29 9.71
C THR A 133 -13.09 -11.22 10.12
N GLN A 134 -13.42 -11.16 11.42
CA GLN A 134 -14.27 -10.08 11.93
C GLN A 134 -13.60 -8.71 11.81
N GLU A 135 -12.27 -8.66 11.91
CA GLU A 135 -11.45 -7.46 11.69
C GLU A 135 -11.57 -6.98 10.23
N GLU A 136 -11.40 -7.87 9.26
CA GLU A 136 -11.52 -7.54 7.83
C GLU A 136 -12.93 -7.10 7.44
N ARG A 137 -13.97 -7.73 8.00
CA ARG A 137 -15.36 -7.27 7.82
C ARG A 137 -15.61 -5.84 8.32
N ASN A 138 -14.73 -5.30 9.16
CA ASN A 138 -14.82 -3.90 9.62
C ASN A 138 -14.08 -2.92 8.70
N TRP A 139 -13.44 -3.37 7.61
CA TRP A 139 -12.88 -2.47 6.61
C TRP A 139 -13.97 -1.63 5.94
N TRP A 140 -13.59 -0.45 5.48
CA TRP A 140 -14.53 0.54 4.93
C TRP A 140 -15.39 0.01 3.78
N SER A 141 -14.85 -0.91 2.95
CA SER A 141 -15.52 -1.47 1.77
C SER A 141 -16.58 -2.52 2.09
N PHE A 142 -16.52 -3.13 3.28
CA PHE A 142 -17.48 -4.14 3.73
C PHE A 142 -18.58 -3.56 4.63
N ARG A 143 -18.49 -2.27 4.96
CA ARG A 143 -19.46 -1.58 5.81
C ARG A 143 -20.54 -0.91 4.95
N PRO A 144 -21.80 -0.85 5.43
CA PRO A 144 -22.83 -0.05 4.78
C PRO A 144 -22.39 1.41 4.63
N VAL A 145 -22.66 2.00 3.46
CA VAL A 145 -22.38 3.41 3.22
C VAL A 145 -23.27 4.27 4.12
N ALA A 146 -22.66 5.04 5.02
CA ALA A 146 -23.35 5.98 5.89
C ALA A 146 -22.99 7.41 5.48
N ARG A 147 -23.96 8.33 5.54
CA ARG A 147 -23.70 9.76 5.35
C ARG A 147 -23.10 10.33 6.63
N PRO A 148 -21.83 10.79 6.62
CA PRO A 148 -21.24 11.40 7.79
C PRO A 148 -21.88 12.76 8.08
N LEU A 149 -21.81 13.18 9.35
CA LEU A 149 -22.10 14.57 9.71
C LEU A 149 -21.02 15.48 9.12
N LEU A 150 -21.44 16.60 8.55
CA LEU A 150 -20.50 17.59 8.02
C LEU A 150 -19.79 18.32 9.18
N PRO A 151 -18.46 18.50 9.11
CA PRO A 151 -17.74 19.35 10.05
C PRO A 151 -18.31 20.77 10.05
N SER A 152 -18.29 21.42 11.21
CA SER A 152 -18.63 22.85 11.29
C SER A 152 -17.52 23.68 10.67
N THR A 153 -17.89 24.64 9.81
CA THR A 153 -16.94 25.53 9.13
C THR A 153 -17.45 26.97 9.18
N SER A 154 -16.52 27.92 9.29
CA SER A 154 -16.80 29.36 9.23
C SER A 154 -16.89 29.90 7.80
N PHE A 155 -16.57 29.08 6.79
CA PHE A 155 -16.65 29.45 5.39
C PHE A 155 -17.99 29.02 4.81
N ALA A 156 -18.52 29.83 3.88
CA ALA A 156 -19.61 29.38 3.03
C ALA A 156 -19.13 28.21 2.16
N ILE A 157 -19.87 27.11 2.18
CA ILE A 157 -19.59 25.92 1.37
C ILE A 157 -20.75 25.69 0.40
N ASP A 158 -20.41 25.39 -0.85
CA ASP A 158 -21.39 25.00 -1.87
C ASP A 158 -21.68 23.49 -1.78
N GLU A 159 -20.67 22.69 -1.40
CA GLU A 159 -20.73 21.23 -1.32
C GLU A 159 -20.24 20.69 0.03
N GLY A 160 -20.80 19.55 0.47
CA GLY A 160 -20.44 18.94 1.75
C GLY A 160 -18.98 18.47 1.85
N ILE A 161 -18.34 18.17 0.71
CA ILE A 161 -16.93 17.75 0.65
C ILE A 161 -16.01 18.89 1.13
N ASP A 162 -16.34 20.13 0.80
CA ASP A 162 -15.52 21.30 1.16
C ASP A 162 -15.43 21.48 2.68
N ALA A 163 -16.46 21.06 3.43
CA ALA A 163 -16.43 21.06 4.90
C ALA A 163 -15.30 20.17 5.44
N PHE A 164 -15.09 19.00 4.84
CA PHE A 164 -14.02 18.09 5.26
C PHE A 164 -12.63 18.61 4.87
N VAL A 165 -12.50 19.19 3.67
CA VAL A 165 -11.25 19.80 3.21
C VAL A 165 -10.87 20.97 4.12
N LEU A 166 -11.81 21.88 4.38
CA LEU A 166 -11.60 23.03 5.27
C LEU A 166 -11.28 22.61 6.71
N ASN A 167 -11.90 21.54 7.19
CA ASN A 167 -11.58 20.99 8.50
C ASN A 167 -10.12 20.50 8.55
N GLN A 168 -9.65 19.76 7.55
CA GLN A 168 -8.24 19.32 7.49
C GLN A 168 -7.24 20.49 7.32
N LEU A 169 -7.62 21.53 6.60
CA LEU A 169 -6.79 22.73 6.42
C LEU A 169 -6.73 23.62 7.68
N ASN A 170 -7.61 23.38 8.66
CA ASN A 170 -7.58 24.09 9.93
C ASN A 170 -6.53 23.47 10.87
N PRO A 171 -5.48 24.21 11.26
CA PRO A 171 -4.40 23.69 12.11
C PRO A 171 -4.85 23.38 13.55
N SER A 172 -6.08 23.74 13.91
CA SER A 172 -6.67 23.40 15.22
C SER A 172 -7.29 22.00 15.25
N THR A 173 -7.25 21.24 14.14
CA THR A 173 -7.79 19.88 14.12
C THR A 173 -6.77 18.85 14.64
N PRO A 174 -7.21 17.80 15.36
CA PRO A 174 -6.31 16.82 15.98
C PRO A 174 -5.33 16.14 15.02
N ASP A 175 -5.72 16.01 13.76
CA ASP A 175 -4.96 15.33 12.71
C ASP A 175 -4.13 16.28 11.83
N ALA A 176 -4.19 17.60 12.10
CA ALA A 176 -3.42 18.57 11.33
C ALA A 176 -1.92 18.45 11.68
N PRO A 177 -1.01 18.52 10.68
CA PRO A 177 0.42 18.61 10.93
C PRO A 177 0.70 19.78 11.87
N SER A 178 1.54 19.57 12.90
CA SER A 178 1.84 20.55 13.96
C SER A 178 2.46 21.88 13.47
N GLU A 179 2.83 21.96 12.19
CA GLU A 179 3.44 23.14 11.55
C GLU A 179 2.58 23.73 10.42
N ALA A 180 1.32 23.30 10.27
CA ALA A 180 0.46 23.80 9.21
C ALA A 180 0.06 25.28 9.44
N THR A 181 0.50 26.18 8.57
CA THR A 181 -0.09 27.51 8.44
C THR A 181 -1.56 27.35 8.07
N PRO A 182 -2.52 28.07 8.67
CA PRO A 182 -3.91 28.04 8.20
C PRO A 182 -3.95 28.48 6.73
N VAL A 183 -4.31 27.56 5.82
CA VAL A 183 -4.50 27.85 4.39
C VAL A 183 -5.99 27.85 4.11
N GLY A 184 -6.52 28.97 3.64
CA GLY A 184 -7.91 29.08 3.17
C GLY A 184 -8.09 28.59 1.74
N LEU A 185 -9.34 28.53 1.27
CA LEU A 185 -9.60 28.25 -0.14
C LEU A 185 -9.09 29.40 -1.02
N SER A 186 -8.54 29.04 -2.18
CA SER A 186 -8.23 30.02 -3.22
C SER A 186 -9.52 30.68 -3.74
N PRO A 187 -9.45 31.93 -4.25
CA PRO A 187 -10.61 32.56 -4.86
C PRO A 187 -11.10 31.74 -6.06
N ARG A 188 -12.43 31.72 -6.24
CA ARG A 188 -13.05 31.05 -7.39
C ARG A 188 -12.56 31.70 -8.68
N ALA A 189 -12.18 30.87 -9.65
CA ALA A 189 -11.78 31.35 -10.96
C ALA A 189 -12.95 32.02 -11.70
N ASP A 190 -12.63 32.93 -12.64
CA ASP A 190 -13.64 33.55 -13.48
C ASP A 190 -14.39 32.53 -14.36
N GLN A 191 -15.58 32.91 -14.81
CA GLN A 191 -16.46 32.04 -15.59
C GLN A 191 -15.79 31.48 -16.86
N PRO A 192 -15.12 32.28 -17.71
CA PRO A 192 -14.41 31.75 -18.89
C PRO A 192 -13.32 30.73 -18.54
N THR A 193 -12.58 30.96 -17.45
CA THR A 193 -11.55 30.03 -16.97
C THR A 193 -12.16 28.71 -16.51
N LEU A 194 -13.29 28.75 -15.79
CA LEU A 194 -14.01 27.54 -15.37
C LEU A 194 -14.50 26.71 -16.57
N VAL A 195 -15.07 27.37 -17.58
CA VAL A 195 -15.49 26.69 -18.83
C VAL A 195 -14.28 26.06 -19.54
N ARG A 196 -13.17 26.78 -19.62
CA ARG A 196 -11.94 26.26 -20.23
C ARG A 196 -11.43 25.02 -19.50
N ARG A 197 -11.38 25.05 -18.17
CA ARG A 197 -10.93 23.92 -17.34
C ARG A 197 -11.80 22.69 -17.54
N ILE A 198 -13.13 22.81 -17.42
CA ILE A 198 -14.01 21.63 -17.55
C ILE A 198 -13.90 20.96 -18.93
N PHE A 199 -13.74 21.73 -20.02
CA PHE A 199 -13.50 21.17 -21.35
C PHE A 199 -12.13 20.48 -21.45
N LEU A 200 -11.08 21.13 -20.94
CA LEU A 200 -9.73 20.57 -20.92
C LEU A 200 -9.57 19.40 -19.95
N ASP A 201 -10.43 19.23 -18.95
CA ASP A 201 -10.39 18.16 -17.94
C ASP A 201 -11.30 16.98 -18.29
N MET A 202 -12.40 17.25 -19.01
CA MET A 202 -13.35 16.20 -19.41
C MET A 202 -13.18 15.74 -20.86
N LEU A 203 -12.84 16.65 -21.80
CA LEU A 203 -12.79 16.35 -23.25
C LEU A 203 -11.39 16.37 -23.85
N GLY A 204 -10.46 17.10 -23.23
CA GLY A 204 -9.04 17.15 -23.61
C GLY A 204 -8.76 18.18 -24.69
N ILE A 205 -9.76 18.99 -25.01
CA ILE A 205 -9.72 20.04 -26.01
C ILE A 205 -10.30 21.32 -25.41
N PRO A 206 -9.85 22.51 -25.84
CA PRO A 206 -10.42 23.76 -25.37
C PRO A 206 -11.88 23.93 -25.84
N PRO A 207 -12.70 24.71 -25.13
CA PRO A 207 -14.05 25.05 -25.58
C PRO A 207 -14.01 25.94 -26.83
N THR A 208 -15.07 25.90 -27.64
CA THR A 208 -15.23 26.89 -28.71
C THR A 208 -15.68 28.24 -28.15
N PRO A 209 -15.44 29.36 -28.85
CA PRO A 209 -15.95 30.67 -28.45
C PRO A 209 -17.46 30.68 -28.20
N GLU A 210 -18.23 29.98 -29.04
CA GLU A 210 -19.70 29.88 -28.92
C GLU A 210 -20.11 29.10 -27.67
N ALA A 211 -19.33 28.08 -27.28
CA ALA A 211 -19.58 27.33 -26.06
C ALA A 211 -19.39 28.20 -24.81
N ILE A 212 -18.35 29.05 -24.80
CA ILE A 212 -18.13 30.04 -23.74
C ILE A 212 -19.28 31.04 -23.72
N GLN A 213 -19.60 31.66 -24.86
CA GLN A 213 -20.66 32.67 -24.95
C GLN A 213 -22.03 32.11 -24.53
N ARG A 214 -22.35 30.87 -24.91
CA ARG A 214 -23.59 30.20 -24.50
C ARG A 214 -23.69 30.06 -22.98
N PHE A 215 -22.58 29.74 -22.30
CA PHE A 215 -22.56 29.65 -20.85
C PHE A 215 -22.68 31.04 -20.19
N LEU A 216 -21.92 32.02 -20.67
CA LEU A 216 -21.96 33.39 -20.13
C LEU A 216 -23.33 34.07 -20.30
N ALA A 217 -24.06 33.73 -21.37
CA ALA A 217 -25.38 34.27 -21.66
C ALA A 217 -26.53 33.48 -21.00
N ASP A 218 -26.25 32.42 -20.24
CA ASP A 218 -27.27 31.59 -19.58
C ASP A 218 -27.59 32.12 -18.18
N PRO A 219 -28.76 32.77 -17.97
CA PRO A 219 -29.08 33.41 -16.69
C PRO A 219 -29.60 32.42 -15.64
N ARG A 220 -29.73 31.13 -15.98
CA ARG A 220 -30.35 30.16 -15.09
C ARG A 220 -29.42 29.83 -13.91
N PRO A 221 -29.98 29.64 -12.70
CA PRO A 221 -29.19 29.33 -11.51
C PRO A 221 -28.44 27.99 -11.61
N ASP A 222 -28.89 27.07 -12.47
CA ASP A 222 -28.27 25.77 -12.73
C ASP A 222 -27.40 25.73 -14.00
N ALA A 223 -27.03 26.90 -14.56
CA ALA A 223 -26.27 26.98 -15.81
C ALA A 223 -24.96 26.17 -15.79
N TRP A 224 -24.30 26.10 -14.63
CA TRP A 224 -23.07 25.34 -14.42
C TRP A 224 -23.29 23.83 -14.48
N GLN A 225 -24.29 23.31 -13.76
CA GLN A 225 -24.66 21.90 -13.79
C GLN A 225 -25.06 21.47 -15.20
N ARG A 226 -25.86 22.29 -15.89
CA ARG A 226 -26.25 22.03 -17.29
C ARG A 226 -25.06 22.06 -18.25
N LEU A 227 -24.02 22.85 -17.96
CA LEU A 227 -22.78 22.82 -18.74
C LEU A 227 -22.04 21.50 -18.53
N ILE A 228 -21.90 21.06 -17.27
CA ILE A 228 -21.29 19.78 -16.91
C ILE A 228 -22.02 18.63 -17.62
N ASP A 229 -23.35 18.58 -17.54
CA ASP A 229 -24.15 17.55 -18.20
C ASP A 229 -23.90 17.49 -19.72
N ARG A 230 -23.83 18.66 -20.38
CA ARG A 230 -23.52 18.72 -21.83
C ARG A 230 -22.11 18.23 -22.15
N VAL A 231 -21.14 18.55 -21.29
CA VAL A 231 -19.75 18.13 -21.46
C VAL A 231 -19.65 16.61 -21.27
N LEU A 232 -20.24 16.06 -20.20
CA LEU A 232 -20.24 14.62 -19.92
C LEU A 232 -21.02 13.81 -20.97
N ALA A 233 -22.09 14.38 -21.55
CA ALA A 233 -22.85 13.75 -22.63
C ALA A 233 -22.13 13.76 -23.99
N SER A 234 -20.99 14.46 -24.11
CA SER A 234 -20.22 14.46 -25.36
C SER A 234 -19.58 13.09 -25.59
N PRO A 235 -19.65 12.50 -26.80
CA PRO A 235 -18.92 11.27 -27.12
C PRO A 235 -17.41 11.37 -26.85
N ARG A 236 -16.85 12.58 -26.97
CA ARG A 236 -15.44 12.89 -26.70
C ARG A 236 -15.02 12.63 -25.26
N TYR A 237 -15.95 12.68 -24.31
CA TYR A 237 -15.68 12.30 -22.93
C TYR A 237 -15.26 10.83 -22.85
N GLY A 238 -16.02 9.95 -23.51
CA GLY A 238 -15.70 8.52 -23.62
C GLY A 238 -14.40 8.28 -24.39
N GLU A 239 -14.15 9.00 -25.49
CA GLU A 239 -12.89 8.91 -26.25
C GLU A 239 -11.68 9.25 -25.37
N ARG A 240 -11.75 10.33 -24.59
CA ARG A 240 -10.66 10.74 -23.70
C ARG A 240 -10.39 9.71 -22.61
N TRP A 241 -11.42 9.28 -21.90
CA TRP A 241 -11.27 8.32 -20.81
C TRP A 241 -10.86 6.95 -21.33
N GLY A 242 -11.39 6.53 -22.48
CA GLY A 242 -10.98 5.32 -23.18
C GLY A 242 -9.49 5.29 -23.47
N ARG A 243 -8.91 6.40 -23.97
CA ARG A 243 -7.46 6.50 -24.18
C ARG A 243 -6.67 6.22 -22.90
N HIS A 244 -7.04 6.82 -21.77
CA HIS A 244 -6.30 6.61 -20.51
C HIS A 244 -6.31 5.14 -20.10
N TRP A 245 -7.44 4.44 -20.25
CA TRP A 245 -7.54 3.01 -19.97
C TRP A 245 -6.78 2.15 -20.97
N LEU A 246 -6.80 2.51 -22.26
CA LEU A 246 -6.06 1.79 -23.30
C LEU A 246 -4.55 1.95 -23.14
N ASP A 247 -4.08 3.12 -22.70
CA ASP A 247 -2.67 3.35 -22.37
C ASP A 247 -2.25 2.43 -21.21
N VAL A 248 -3.06 2.31 -20.15
CA VAL A 248 -2.81 1.40 -19.01
C VAL A 248 -2.85 -0.07 -19.44
N ALA A 249 -3.69 -0.42 -20.42
CA ALA A 249 -3.79 -1.78 -20.96
C ALA A 249 -2.69 -2.12 -21.98
N GLY A 250 -1.77 -1.19 -22.30
CA GLY A 250 -0.65 -1.42 -23.21
C GLY A 250 -1.03 -1.43 -24.70
N TYR A 251 -2.09 -0.71 -25.08
CA TYR A 251 -2.52 -0.56 -26.49
C TYR A 251 -1.77 0.54 -27.26
N ALA A 252 -0.96 1.36 -26.58
CA ALA A 252 -0.25 2.52 -27.13
C ALA A 252 1.13 2.17 -27.71
#